data_AF-A0A6I7XF37-F1
#
_entry.id   AF-A0A6I7XF37-F1
#
_cell.length_a   1.000
_cell.length_b   1.000
_cell.length_c   1.000
_cell.angle_alpha   90.00
_cell.angle_beta   90.00
_cell.angle_gamma   90.00
#
_symmetry.space_group_name_H-M   'P 1'
#
loop_
_entity.id
_entity.type
_entity.pdbx_description
1 polymer ?
#
loop_
_entity_poly.entity_id
_entity_poly.type
_entity_poly.pdbx_seq_one_letter_code
_entity_poly.pdbx_strand_id
1 'polypeptide(L)'
;MENQSIQELFKCFGERDQYIQALKEFEKELENSSDRGLVLVSGSIIDELLGELLKAFLINSKSVEKDLFRVNGVLATFDAKIQMSYYLGLISINEKSNITYLQRVRNKFAHQFIDITFENDAISNVCRSFDIPKNCYMPNEIPRPNKETGELPKVDLNPIKRETSAKDRFIFTFKYLYLNLIARIFFTKLERREEYKKLITADEAILLQAQAFVDALKVNEDFTGELQDRLDTMKIEQKDAGTKDQDIQKEIQELELVIAEHTKDIERFEQFSNLILGELNYGHSVLKNSMKK
;
A
#
# COMPACT_ATOMS: atom_id res chain seq x y z
N MET A 1 25.72 16.64 2.88
CA MET A 1 24.65 15.63 2.70
C MET A 1 24.92 14.35 3.47
N GLU A 2 26.11 13.73 3.40
CA GLU A 2 26.42 12.49 4.18
C GLU A 2 26.40 12.67 5.71
N ASN A 3 26.91 13.79 6.23
CA ASN A 3 26.92 14.06 7.68
C ASN A 3 25.52 14.28 8.28
N GLN A 4 24.55 14.72 7.49
CA GLN A 4 23.16 14.89 7.92
C GLN A 4 22.48 13.53 8.08
N SER A 5 22.68 12.60 7.13
CA SER A 5 22.12 11.25 7.23
C SER A 5 22.71 10.44 8.37
N ILE A 6 24.00 10.60 8.71
CA ILE A 6 24.62 9.91 9.86
C ILE A 6 24.13 10.51 11.18
N GLN A 7 24.03 11.84 11.29
CA GLN A 7 23.46 12.50 12.47
C GLN A 7 21.97 12.19 12.66
N GLU A 8 21.19 12.08 11.57
CA GLU A 8 19.82 11.58 11.60
C GLU A 8 19.77 10.11 12.02
N LEU A 9 20.68 9.26 11.53
CA LEU A 9 20.79 7.86 11.95
C LEU A 9 21.04 7.75 13.46
N PHE A 10 22.01 8.51 13.99
CA PHE A 10 22.39 8.54 15.41
C PHE A 10 21.32 9.18 16.31
N LYS A 11 20.71 10.29 15.89
CA LYS A 11 19.60 10.91 16.61
C LYS A 11 18.41 9.97 16.71
N CYS A 12 18.14 9.29 15.59
CA CYS A 12 17.13 8.28 15.54
C CYS A 12 17.54 7.12 16.48
N PHE A 13 18.80 6.66 16.59
CA PHE A 13 19.24 5.68 17.61
C PHE A 13 19.14 6.17 19.07
N GLY A 14 19.26 7.48 19.33
CA GLY A 14 19.23 8.08 20.67
C GLY A 14 17.84 8.36 21.22
N GLU A 15 16.84 8.63 20.37
CA GLU A 15 15.41 8.79 20.76
C GLU A 15 14.67 7.44 20.86
N ARG A 16 15.38 6.32 20.62
CA ARG A 16 14.87 4.97 20.26
C ARG A 16 14.70 3.97 21.42
N ASP A 17 14.73 4.44 22.67
CA ASP A 17 14.70 3.56 23.84
C ASP A 17 13.42 2.69 23.89
N GLN A 18 12.26 3.24 23.54
CA GLN A 18 10.98 2.53 23.69
C GLN A 18 10.82 1.28 22.80
N TYR A 19 11.40 1.28 21.60
CA TYR A 19 11.27 0.15 20.66
C TYR A 19 12.24 -0.98 21.01
N ILE A 20 13.47 -0.63 21.41
CA ILE A 20 14.41 -1.61 21.96
C ILE A 20 13.87 -2.18 23.27
N GLN A 21 13.24 -1.35 24.10
CA GLN A 21 12.54 -1.80 25.31
C GLN A 21 11.35 -2.71 24.99
N ALA A 22 10.57 -2.42 23.94
CA ALA A 22 9.47 -3.28 23.51
C ALA A 22 9.95 -4.69 23.15
N LEU A 23 11.03 -4.81 22.37
CA LEU A 23 11.62 -6.12 22.07
C LEU A 23 12.17 -6.80 23.33
N LYS A 24 12.85 -6.06 24.22
CA LYS A 24 13.33 -6.60 25.51
C LYS A 24 12.19 -7.12 26.39
N GLU A 25 11.07 -6.40 26.45
CA GLU A 25 9.90 -6.84 27.22
C GLU A 25 9.29 -8.10 26.59
N PHE A 26 9.20 -8.17 25.26
CA PHE A 26 8.79 -9.40 24.58
C PHE A 26 9.71 -10.59 24.91
N GLU A 27 11.03 -10.43 24.84
CA GLU A 27 11.98 -11.51 25.15
C GLU A 27 11.92 -11.93 26.62
N LYS A 28 11.73 -10.97 27.53
CA LYS A 28 11.52 -11.25 28.97
C LYS A 28 10.25 -12.08 29.20
N GLU A 29 9.15 -11.74 28.54
CA GLU A 29 7.91 -12.51 28.61
C GLU A 29 8.08 -13.90 27.99
N LEU A 30 8.84 -14.01 26.90
CA LEU A 30 9.14 -15.29 26.26
C LEU A 30 9.93 -16.23 27.18
N GLU A 31 10.89 -15.69 27.94
CA GLU A 31 11.74 -16.47 28.85
C GLU A 31 11.05 -16.84 30.17
N ASN A 32 10.25 -15.91 30.74
CA ASN A 32 9.90 -15.96 32.17
C ASN A 32 8.40 -15.89 32.46
N SER A 33 7.51 -15.81 31.45
CA SER A 33 6.09 -15.55 31.69
C SER A 33 5.13 -16.60 31.13
N SER A 34 3.88 -16.48 31.57
CA SER A 34 2.75 -17.26 31.06
C SER A 34 2.45 -16.91 29.59
N ASP A 35 1.88 -17.85 28.83
CA ASP A 35 1.43 -17.61 27.45
C ASP A 35 0.57 -16.34 27.30
N ARG A 36 -0.22 -16.01 28.34
CA ARG A 36 -1.00 -14.78 28.41
C ARG A 36 -0.13 -13.52 28.35
N GLY A 37 0.95 -13.48 29.11
CA GLY A 37 1.86 -12.33 29.15
C GLY A 37 2.50 -12.07 27.79
N LEU A 38 3.07 -13.12 27.20
CA LEU A 38 3.62 -13.11 25.84
C LEU A 38 2.62 -12.55 24.81
N VAL A 39 1.38 -13.05 24.81
CA VAL A 39 0.35 -12.65 23.84
C VAL A 39 -0.12 -11.21 24.05
N LEU A 40 -0.35 -10.79 25.31
CA LEU A 40 -0.85 -9.45 25.61
C LEU A 40 0.21 -8.38 25.28
N VAL A 41 1.47 -8.63 25.63
CA VAL A 41 2.58 -7.74 25.30
C VAL A 41 2.77 -7.66 23.79
N SER A 42 2.78 -8.80 23.08
CA SER A 42 2.88 -8.83 21.62
C SER A 42 1.77 -8.01 20.94
N GLY A 43 0.52 -8.16 21.40
CA GLY A 43 -0.62 -7.40 20.89
C GLY A 43 -0.49 -5.91 21.09
N SER A 44 -0.07 -5.47 22.28
CA SER A 44 0.14 -4.05 22.59
C SER A 44 1.28 -3.44 21.77
N ILE A 45 2.38 -4.18 21.56
CA ILE A 45 3.50 -3.71 20.73
C ILE A 45 3.05 -3.48 19.29
N ILE A 46 2.38 -4.44 18.66
CA ILE A 46 1.93 -4.29 17.27
C ILE A 46 0.90 -3.16 17.14
N ASP A 47 0.01 -3.01 18.12
CA ASP A 47 -0.98 -1.94 18.12
C ASP A 47 -0.34 -0.54 18.18
N GLU A 48 0.72 -0.38 18.97
CA GLU A 48 1.50 0.86 19.04
C GLU A 48 2.28 1.11 17.75
N LEU A 49 2.94 0.09 17.21
CA LEU A 49 3.72 0.20 15.96
C LEU A 49 2.86 0.60 14.76
N LEU A 50 1.61 0.14 14.67
CA LEU A 50 0.69 0.62 13.63
C LEU A 50 0.36 2.11 13.81
N GLY A 51 0.20 2.57 15.04
CA GLY A 51 -0.01 3.98 15.34
C GLY A 51 1.18 4.83 14.89
N GLU A 52 2.39 4.40 15.23
CA GLU A 52 3.62 5.08 14.84
C GLU A 52 3.86 5.04 13.32
N LEU A 53 3.55 3.92 12.67
CA LEU A 53 3.60 3.81 11.20
C LEU A 53 2.66 4.82 10.53
N LEU A 54 1.43 4.95 11.04
CA LEU A 54 0.45 5.92 10.53
C LEU A 54 0.91 7.37 10.78
N LYS A 55 1.43 7.69 11.97
CA LYS A 55 1.97 9.03 12.28
C LYS A 55 3.20 9.36 11.43
N ALA A 56 4.02 8.37 11.10
CA ALA A 56 5.16 8.54 10.21
C ALA A 56 4.73 8.94 8.79
N PHE A 57 3.63 8.36 8.30
CA PHE A 57 3.09 8.59 6.96
C PHE A 57 2.24 9.86 6.85
N LEU A 58 1.40 10.18 7.83
CA LEU A 58 0.47 11.32 7.78
C LEU A 58 1.18 12.67 7.85
N ILE A 59 0.44 13.75 7.57
CA ILE A 59 0.93 15.12 7.71
C ILE A 59 1.46 15.36 9.12
N ASN A 60 2.66 15.91 9.23
CA ASN A 60 3.26 16.24 10.50
C ASN A 60 2.49 17.38 11.19
N SER A 61 1.67 17.03 12.18
CA SER A 61 0.88 17.98 12.96
C SER A 61 0.98 17.65 14.44
N LYS A 62 1.17 18.68 15.27
CA LYS A 62 1.15 18.53 16.74
C LYS A 62 -0.20 18.03 17.26
N SER A 63 -1.26 18.17 16.47
CA SER A 63 -2.61 17.76 16.85
C SER A 63 -2.94 16.32 16.46
N VAL A 64 -2.10 15.63 15.66
CA VAL A 64 -2.43 14.30 15.09
C VAL A 64 -2.80 13.28 16.17
N GLU A 65 -2.07 13.30 17.30
CA GLU A 65 -2.34 12.44 18.45
C GLU A 65 -3.74 12.71 19.03
N LYS A 66 -4.03 13.99 19.27
CA LYS A 66 -5.29 14.45 19.87
C LYS A 66 -6.48 14.24 18.93
N ASP A 67 -6.29 14.39 17.63
CA ASP A 67 -7.37 14.38 16.65
C ASP A 67 -7.73 12.95 16.23
N LEU A 68 -6.72 12.09 16.07
CA LEU A 68 -6.92 10.74 15.51
C LEU A 68 -6.80 9.62 16.54
N PHE A 69 -5.84 9.70 17.47
CA PHE A 69 -5.46 8.58 18.34
C PHE A 69 -6.00 8.69 19.79
N ARG A 70 -6.63 9.82 20.15
CA ARG A 70 -7.30 9.98 21.45
C ARG A 70 -8.31 8.87 21.72
N VAL A 71 -8.68 8.70 22.99
CA VAL A 71 -9.82 7.85 23.37
C VAL A 71 -11.07 8.29 22.59
N ASN A 72 -11.72 7.36 21.88
CA ASN A 72 -12.84 7.59 20.95
C ASN A 72 -12.50 8.40 19.67
N GLY A 73 -11.22 8.50 19.31
CA GLY A 73 -10.75 9.01 18.01
C GLY A 73 -10.94 8.01 16.87
N VAL A 74 -10.77 8.48 15.63
CA VAL A 74 -10.97 7.67 14.41
C VAL A 74 -9.99 6.50 14.31
N LEU A 75 -8.78 6.65 14.86
CA LEU A 75 -7.73 5.64 14.92
C LEU A 75 -7.47 5.15 16.35
N ALA A 76 -8.46 5.23 17.24
CA ALA A 76 -8.34 4.82 18.64
C ALA A 76 -8.27 3.30 18.81
N THR A 77 -8.89 2.52 17.91
CA THR A 77 -8.97 1.07 18.04
C THR A 77 -7.89 0.37 17.22
N PHE A 78 -7.51 -0.82 17.69
CA PHE A 78 -6.56 -1.66 16.97
C PHE A 78 -7.08 -2.01 15.56
N ASP A 79 -8.37 -2.33 15.42
CA ASP A 79 -8.98 -2.58 14.11
C ASP A 79 -8.91 -1.38 13.16
N ALA A 80 -9.20 -0.17 13.65
CA ALA A 80 -9.13 1.03 12.82
C ALA A 80 -7.72 1.27 12.30
N LYS A 81 -6.71 1.08 13.16
CA LYS A 81 -5.29 1.18 12.76
C LYS A 81 -4.93 0.12 11.72
N ILE A 82 -5.33 -1.15 11.90
CA ILE A 82 -5.08 -2.22 10.92
C ILE A 82 -5.68 -1.88 9.55
N GLN A 83 -6.96 -1.47 9.52
CA GLN A 83 -7.63 -1.15 8.26
C GLN A 83 -6.97 0.05 7.57
N MET A 84 -6.71 1.13 8.32
CA MET A 84 -6.12 2.34 7.76
C MET A 84 -4.71 2.07 7.21
N SER A 85 -3.86 1.36 7.95
CA SER A 85 -2.52 1.02 7.47
C SER A 85 -2.57 0.19 6.18
N TYR A 86 -3.54 -0.71 6.03
CA TYR A 86 -3.70 -1.49 4.80
C TYR A 86 -4.19 -0.64 3.62
N TYR A 87 -5.24 0.15 3.81
CA TYR A 87 -5.82 0.95 2.71
C TYR A 87 -4.93 2.11 2.26
N LEU A 88 -4.02 2.58 3.12
CA LEU A 88 -2.96 3.50 2.75
C LEU A 88 -1.75 2.82 2.09
N GLY A 89 -1.76 1.49 1.94
CA GLY A 89 -0.67 0.73 1.31
C GLY A 89 0.57 0.57 2.18
N LEU A 90 0.48 0.80 3.49
CA LEU A 90 1.62 0.75 4.42
C LEU A 90 1.95 -0.67 4.88
N ILE A 91 0.98 -1.58 4.78
CA ILE A 91 1.13 -3.01 5.04
C ILE A 91 0.47 -3.83 3.93
N SER A 92 1.00 -5.01 3.67
CA SER A 92 0.45 -5.97 2.71
C SER A 92 -0.82 -6.65 3.23
N ILE A 93 -1.57 -7.31 2.33
CA ILE A 93 -2.74 -8.11 2.71
C ILE A 93 -2.37 -9.30 3.62
N ASN A 94 -1.18 -9.89 3.44
CA ASN A 94 -0.67 -10.94 4.31
C ASN A 94 -0.43 -10.40 5.73
N GLU A 95 0.27 -9.27 5.86
CA GLU A 95 0.53 -8.62 7.15
C GLU A 95 -0.78 -8.21 7.84
N LYS A 96 -1.73 -7.60 7.11
CA LYS A 96 -3.07 -7.30 7.63
C LYS A 96 -3.74 -8.54 8.21
N SER A 97 -3.71 -9.66 7.48
CA SER A 97 -4.33 -10.91 7.91
C SER A 97 -3.66 -11.47 9.16
N ASN A 98 -2.32 -11.52 9.18
CA ASN A 98 -1.54 -11.94 10.34
C ASN A 98 -1.81 -11.07 11.57
N ILE A 99 -1.83 -9.74 11.44
CA ILE A 99 -2.12 -8.85 12.57
C ILE A 99 -3.55 -9.08 13.08
N THR A 100 -4.52 -9.29 12.18
CA THR A 100 -5.90 -9.61 12.56
C THR A 100 -5.98 -10.93 13.34
N TYR A 101 -5.24 -11.97 12.92
CA TYR A 101 -5.17 -13.24 13.66
C TYR A 101 -4.50 -13.06 15.03
N LEU A 102 -3.41 -12.31 15.10
CA LEU A 102 -2.71 -11.97 16.34
C LEU A 102 -3.65 -11.25 17.31
N GLN A 103 -4.41 -10.27 16.82
CA GLN A 103 -5.42 -9.56 17.61
C GLN A 103 -6.54 -10.50 18.10
N ARG A 104 -7.01 -11.44 17.26
CA ARG A 104 -8.00 -12.45 17.70
C ARG A 104 -7.46 -13.35 18.81
N VAL A 105 -6.20 -13.79 18.70
CA VAL A 105 -5.53 -14.56 19.76
C VAL A 105 -5.46 -13.71 21.03
N ARG A 106 -4.97 -12.46 20.94
CA ARG A 106 -4.90 -11.51 22.05
C ARG A 106 -6.24 -11.33 22.75
N ASN A 107 -7.31 -11.10 22.01
CA ASN A 107 -8.65 -10.89 22.57
C ASN A 107 -9.13 -12.12 23.34
N LYS A 108 -8.85 -13.34 22.86
CA LYS A 108 -9.16 -14.56 23.61
C LYS A 108 -8.40 -14.63 24.94
N PHE A 109 -7.09 -14.40 24.91
CA PHE A 109 -6.25 -14.36 26.12
C PHE A 109 -6.66 -13.27 27.10
N ALA A 110 -7.20 -12.14 26.62
CA ALA A 110 -7.69 -11.04 27.45
C ALA A 110 -9.05 -11.34 28.12
N HIS A 111 -9.95 -12.05 27.44
CA HIS A 111 -11.34 -12.24 27.91
C HIS A 111 -11.61 -13.59 28.59
N GLN A 112 -10.78 -14.62 28.38
CA GLN A 112 -10.98 -15.93 29.00
C GLN A 112 -10.16 -16.08 30.28
N PHE A 113 -10.79 -16.07 31.44
CA PHE A 113 -10.09 -15.98 32.73
C PHE A 113 -9.35 -17.25 33.16
N ILE A 114 -9.80 -18.44 32.75
CA ILE A 114 -9.36 -19.74 33.27
C ILE A 114 -8.66 -20.57 32.17
N ASP A 115 -7.52 -21.16 32.51
CA ASP A 115 -6.77 -22.20 31.78
C ASP A 115 -6.62 -21.96 30.26
N ILE A 116 -6.26 -20.73 29.89
CA ILE A 116 -6.00 -20.35 28.50
C ILE A 116 -4.52 -20.51 28.15
N THR A 117 -4.24 -21.32 27.13
CA THR A 117 -2.90 -21.66 26.64
C THR A 117 -2.91 -21.86 25.12
N PHE A 118 -1.74 -21.99 24.49
CA PHE A 118 -1.66 -22.24 23.05
C PHE A 118 -2.18 -23.63 22.62
N GLU A 119 -2.36 -24.56 23.55
CA GLU A 119 -2.90 -25.90 23.32
C GLU A 119 -4.41 -25.92 23.18
N ASN A 120 -5.13 -24.85 23.58
CA ASN A 120 -6.58 -24.81 23.36
C ASN A 120 -6.89 -24.81 21.85
N ASP A 121 -7.80 -25.69 21.42
CA ASP A 121 -8.18 -25.85 20.00
C ASP A 121 -8.58 -24.51 19.35
N ALA A 122 -9.30 -23.68 20.09
CA ALA A 122 -9.78 -22.39 19.61
C ALA A 122 -8.64 -21.37 19.33
N ILE A 123 -7.49 -21.51 19.98
CA ILE A 123 -6.28 -20.69 19.75
C ILE A 123 -5.43 -21.35 18.68
N SER A 124 -5.16 -22.66 18.83
CA SER A 124 -4.38 -23.44 17.87
C SER A 124 -4.92 -23.33 16.45
N ASN A 125 -6.25 -23.36 16.27
CA ASN A 125 -6.90 -23.16 14.98
C ASN A 125 -6.63 -21.77 14.37
N VAL A 126 -6.60 -20.72 15.17
CA VAL A 126 -6.26 -19.37 14.68
C VAL A 126 -4.77 -19.31 14.34
N CYS A 127 -3.89 -19.90 15.17
CA CYS A 127 -2.46 -19.91 14.90
C CYS A 127 -2.09 -20.68 13.62
N ARG A 128 -2.88 -21.67 13.20
CA ARG A 128 -2.70 -22.36 11.91
C ARG A 128 -2.90 -21.46 10.70
N SER A 129 -3.63 -20.36 10.84
CA SER A 129 -3.86 -19.38 9.78
C SER A 129 -2.70 -18.40 9.58
N PHE A 130 -1.73 -18.37 10.48
CA PHE A 130 -0.53 -17.55 10.31
C PHE A 130 0.31 -18.05 9.14
N ASP A 131 0.78 -17.10 8.34
CA ASP A 131 1.58 -17.36 7.14
C ASP A 131 2.64 -16.28 6.97
N ILE A 132 3.90 -16.67 6.79
CA ILE A 132 4.99 -15.74 6.48
C ILE A 132 5.39 -16.01 5.02
N PRO A 133 5.43 -14.98 4.15
CA PRO A 133 5.83 -15.17 2.77
C PRO A 133 7.25 -15.77 2.66
N LYS A 134 7.49 -16.50 1.56
CA LYS A 134 8.72 -17.25 1.37
C LYS A 134 9.95 -16.35 1.52
N ASN A 135 10.90 -16.80 2.34
CA ASN A 135 12.16 -16.11 2.65
C ASN A 135 12.00 -14.74 3.34
N CYS A 136 10.84 -14.46 3.96
CA CYS A 136 10.61 -13.20 4.65
C CYS A 136 10.79 -13.27 6.18
N TYR A 137 11.12 -14.44 6.74
CA TYR A 137 11.48 -14.55 8.14
C TYR A 137 12.96 -14.25 8.36
N MET A 138 13.26 -13.39 9.34
CA MET A 138 14.62 -13.08 9.78
C MET A 138 14.92 -13.82 11.08
N PRO A 139 15.91 -14.73 11.12
CA PRO A 139 16.33 -15.41 12.34
C PRO A 139 16.88 -14.42 13.39
N ASN A 140 16.68 -14.72 14.68
CA ASN A 140 17.20 -13.90 15.78
C ASN A 140 18.72 -13.83 15.77
N GLU A 141 19.36 -14.93 15.38
CA GLU A 141 20.81 -15.07 15.35
C GLU A 141 21.23 -15.48 13.94
N ILE A 142 22.19 -14.74 13.39
CA ILE A 142 22.88 -15.11 12.17
C ILE A 142 24.20 -15.76 12.59
N PRO A 143 24.34 -17.10 12.43
CA PRO A 143 25.54 -17.79 12.83
C PRO A 143 26.75 -17.28 12.03
N ARG A 144 27.90 -17.22 12.70
CA ARG A 144 29.15 -16.80 12.06
C ARG A 144 29.65 -17.88 11.08
N PRO A 145 30.47 -17.51 10.08
CA PRO A 145 31.11 -18.48 9.19
C PRO A 145 31.89 -19.54 9.97
N ASN A 146 31.98 -20.75 9.41
CA ASN A 146 32.84 -21.79 9.98
C ASN A 146 34.28 -21.27 10.07
N LYS A 147 34.89 -21.38 11.26
CA LYS A 147 36.21 -20.82 11.55
C LYS A 147 37.35 -21.50 10.78
N GLU A 148 37.17 -22.76 10.40
CA GLU A 148 38.19 -23.58 9.73
C GLU A 148 38.03 -23.57 8.21
N THR A 149 36.79 -23.69 7.72
CA THR A 149 36.52 -23.79 6.28
C THR A 149 36.15 -22.45 5.62
N GLY A 150 35.78 -21.44 6.42
CA GLY A 150 35.24 -20.17 5.93
C GLY A 150 33.82 -20.27 5.34
N GLU A 151 33.20 -21.46 5.38
CA GLU A 151 31.88 -21.70 4.79
C GLU A 151 30.77 -20.95 5.54
N LEU A 152 29.85 -20.37 4.77
CA LEU A 152 28.69 -19.67 5.31
C LEU A 152 27.62 -20.67 5.78
N PRO A 153 27.12 -20.54 7.02
CA PRO A 153 26.06 -21.42 7.52
C PRO A 153 24.74 -21.19 6.78
N LYS A 154 23.97 -22.27 6.59
CA LYS A 154 22.59 -22.19 6.10
C LYS A 154 21.65 -21.91 7.27
N VAL A 155 20.73 -20.97 7.07
CA VAL A 155 19.68 -20.60 8.03
C VAL A 155 18.30 -20.89 7.45
N ASP A 156 17.35 -21.26 8.31
CA ASP A 156 15.96 -21.48 7.89
C ASP A 156 15.21 -20.16 7.85
N LEU A 157 14.83 -19.72 6.65
CA LEU A 157 14.06 -18.50 6.40
C LEU A 157 12.55 -18.75 6.31
N ASN A 158 12.11 -20.00 6.55
CA ASN A 158 10.72 -20.43 6.41
C ASN A 158 10.33 -21.34 7.60
N PRO A 159 10.29 -20.82 8.84
CA PRO A 159 10.21 -21.63 10.06
C PRO A 159 8.81 -22.22 10.31
N ILE A 160 7.77 -21.74 9.64
CA ILE A 160 6.40 -22.27 9.77
C ILE A 160 6.25 -23.50 8.86
N LYS A 161 6.18 -24.67 9.49
CA LYS A 161 6.00 -26.01 8.91
C LYS A 161 4.73 -26.66 9.45
N ARG A 162 4.32 -27.81 8.90
CA ARG A 162 3.08 -28.49 9.29
C ARG A 162 3.05 -28.85 10.78
N GLU A 163 4.19 -29.24 11.32
CA GLU A 163 4.44 -29.67 12.69
C GLU A 163 4.73 -28.52 13.66
N THR A 164 4.92 -27.29 13.17
CA THR A 164 5.20 -26.13 14.03
C THR A 164 4.05 -25.88 15.00
N SER A 165 4.39 -25.74 16.29
CA SER A 165 3.43 -25.52 17.37
C SER A 165 2.65 -24.21 17.21
N ALA A 166 1.49 -24.09 17.86
CA ALA A 166 0.70 -22.87 17.84
C ALA A 166 1.46 -21.68 18.47
N LYS A 167 2.25 -21.94 19.51
CA LYS A 167 3.11 -20.95 20.19
C LYS A 167 4.23 -20.48 19.27
N ASP A 168 4.94 -21.39 18.61
CA ASP A 168 6.03 -21.03 17.70
C ASP A 168 5.53 -20.27 16.48
N ARG A 169 4.38 -20.67 15.90
CA ARG A 169 3.72 -19.92 14.82
C ARG A 169 3.45 -18.48 15.24
N PHE A 170 2.89 -18.28 16.43
CA PHE A 170 2.64 -16.96 16.99
C PHE A 170 3.94 -16.15 17.15
N ILE A 171 4.98 -16.75 17.73
CA ILE A 171 6.28 -16.10 17.96
C ILE A 171 6.92 -15.70 16.63
N PHE A 172 7.02 -16.62 15.66
CA PHE A 172 7.63 -16.33 14.36
C PHE A 172 6.88 -15.23 13.62
N THR A 173 5.54 -15.26 13.64
CA THR A 173 4.73 -14.23 12.99
C THR A 173 4.84 -12.89 13.71
N PHE A 174 4.84 -12.85 15.04
CA PHE A 174 5.08 -11.61 15.77
C PHE A 174 6.44 -10.99 15.39
N LYS A 175 7.52 -11.80 15.38
CA LYS A 175 8.86 -11.32 15.02
C LYS A 175 8.94 -10.82 13.58
N TYR A 176 8.30 -11.53 12.65
CA TYR A 176 8.15 -11.09 11.27
C TYR A 176 7.45 -9.72 11.18
N LEU A 177 6.29 -9.57 11.83
CA LEU A 177 5.53 -8.31 11.82
C LEU A 177 6.30 -7.17 12.47
N TYR A 178 6.87 -7.40 13.66
CA TYR A 178 7.64 -6.43 14.42
C TYR A 178 8.80 -5.87 13.58
N LEU A 179 9.64 -6.74 13.01
CA LEU A 179 10.79 -6.32 12.22
C LEU A 179 10.39 -5.54 10.98
N ASN A 180 9.33 -5.95 10.28
CA ASN A 180 8.87 -5.26 9.08
C ASN A 180 8.26 -3.88 9.40
N LEU A 181 7.47 -3.77 10.47
CA LEU A 181 6.92 -2.48 10.90
C LEU A 181 8.03 -1.51 11.35
N ILE A 182 8.97 -1.98 12.17
CA ILE A 182 10.15 -1.20 12.59
C ILE A 182 10.97 -0.77 11.38
N ALA A 183 11.26 -1.69 10.46
CA ALA A 183 12.03 -1.37 9.26
C ALA A 183 11.33 -0.31 8.42
N ARG A 184 9.99 -0.35 8.32
CA ARG A 184 9.23 0.68 7.62
C ARG A 184 9.31 2.03 8.31
N ILE A 185 9.12 2.07 9.63
CA ILE A 185 9.17 3.31 10.42
C ILE A 185 10.55 3.98 10.35
N PHE A 186 11.65 3.21 10.34
CA PHE A 186 13.00 3.76 10.51
C PHE A 186 13.92 3.72 9.29
N PHE A 187 13.86 2.65 8.50
CA PHE A 187 14.83 2.39 7.44
C PHE A 187 14.26 2.67 6.06
N THR A 188 12.95 2.50 5.88
CA THR A 188 12.32 2.91 4.63
C THR A 188 12.00 4.39 4.68
N LYS A 189 12.34 5.12 3.61
CA LYS A 189 11.86 6.48 3.40
C LYS A 189 10.36 6.45 3.07
N LEU A 190 9.53 6.17 4.07
CA LEU A 190 8.09 6.41 3.96
C LEU A 190 7.91 7.86 3.56
N GLU A 191 7.30 8.09 2.39
CA GLU A 191 7.00 9.43 1.91
C GLU A 191 5.94 10.04 2.81
N ARG A 192 6.39 10.75 3.85
CA ARG A 192 5.51 11.50 4.71
C ARG A 192 4.69 12.48 3.87
N ARG A 193 3.38 12.47 4.05
CA ARG A 193 2.47 13.37 3.36
C ARG A 193 2.71 14.80 3.80
N GLU A 194 2.73 15.71 2.85
CA GLU A 194 2.70 17.14 3.13
C GLU A 194 1.28 17.69 2.98
N GLU A 195 1.00 18.78 3.67
CA GLU A 195 -0.20 19.56 3.47
C GLU A 195 -0.29 20.03 2.01
N TYR A 196 -1.47 19.91 1.40
CA TYR A 196 -1.70 20.43 0.05
C TYR A 196 -1.75 21.95 0.08
N LYS A 197 -0.65 22.60 -0.32
CA LYS A 197 -0.50 24.07 -0.30
C LYS A 197 -0.73 24.74 -1.64
N LYS A 198 -0.89 23.97 -2.72
CA LYS A 198 -1.10 24.54 -4.06
C LYS A 198 -2.48 25.18 -4.09
N LEU A 199 -2.50 26.51 -4.12
CA LEU A 199 -3.71 27.28 -4.38
C LEU A 199 -3.96 27.24 -5.88
N ILE A 200 -5.20 26.99 -6.28
CA ILE A 200 -5.65 27.10 -7.66
C ILE A 200 -6.48 28.38 -7.74
N THR A 201 -6.00 29.38 -8.47
CA THR A 201 -6.77 30.60 -8.69
C THR A 201 -7.98 30.31 -9.58
N ALA A 202 -8.97 31.21 -9.58
CA ALA A 202 -10.18 30.98 -10.37
C ALA A 202 -9.88 30.88 -11.88
N ASP A 203 -8.93 31.65 -12.40
CA ASP A 203 -8.49 31.57 -13.80
C ASP A 203 -7.72 30.27 -14.08
N GLU A 204 -6.83 29.83 -13.18
CA GLU A 204 -6.16 28.54 -13.27
C GLU A 204 -7.15 27.36 -13.25
N ALA A 205 -8.21 27.44 -12.45
CA ALA A 205 -9.25 26.41 -12.39
C ALA A 205 -10.01 26.28 -13.72
N ILE A 206 -10.27 27.39 -14.42
CA ILE A 206 -10.88 27.35 -15.75
C ILE A 206 -9.90 26.81 -16.79
N LEU A 207 -8.62 27.18 -16.71
CA LEU A 207 -7.60 26.64 -17.60
C LEU A 207 -7.43 25.13 -17.43
N LEU A 208 -7.44 24.61 -16.19
CA LEU A 208 -7.37 23.17 -15.92
C LEU A 208 -8.58 22.43 -16.51
N GLN A 209 -9.78 22.99 -16.41
CA GLN A 209 -10.97 22.42 -17.04
C GLN A 209 -10.86 22.42 -18.56
N ALA A 210 -10.47 23.55 -19.16
CA ALA A 210 -10.30 23.65 -20.60
C ALA A 210 -9.25 22.66 -21.11
N GLN A 211 -8.12 22.55 -20.40
CA GLN A 211 -7.07 21.59 -20.75
C GLN A 211 -7.57 20.15 -20.69
N ALA A 212 -8.38 19.78 -19.69
CA ALA A 212 -8.94 18.43 -19.61
C ALA A 212 -9.82 18.07 -20.82
N PHE A 213 -10.59 19.04 -21.35
CA PHE A 213 -11.35 18.84 -22.59
C PHE A 213 -10.44 18.73 -23.82
N VAL A 214 -9.42 19.57 -23.93
CA VAL A 214 -8.42 19.50 -25.03
C VAL A 214 -7.70 18.15 -25.01
N ASP A 215 -7.27 17.69 -23.84
CA ASP A 215 -6.59 16.41 -23.68
C ASP A 215 -7.52 15.24 -24.05
N ALA A 216 -8.79 15.29 -23.63
CA ALA A 216 -9.77 14.27 -24.00
C ALA A 216 -10.05 14.21 -25.51
N LEU A 217 -10.13 15.37 -26.18
CA LEU A 217 -10.27 15.44 -27.64
C LEU A 217 -9.06 14.83 -28.34
N LYS A 218 -7.85 15.17 -27.87
CA LYS A 218 -6.61 14.63 -28.42
C LYS A 218 -6.52 13.11 -28.27
N VAL A 219 -6.88 12.57 -27.11
CA VAL A 219 -6.88 11.10 -26.89
C VAL A 219 -7.81 10.39 -27.88
N ASN A 220 -8.98 10.98 -28.18
CA ASN A 220 -9.91 10.42 -29.15
C ASN A 220 -9.40 10.53 -30.59
N GLU A 221 -8.76 11.64 -30.95
CA GLU A 221 -8.11 11.84 -32.26
C GLU A 221 -7.00 10.80 -32.47
N ASP A 222 -6.11 10.65 -31.48
CA ASP A 222 -5.00 9.69 -31.49
C ASP A 222 -5.53 8.25 -31.66
N PHE A 223 -6.54 7.85 -30.87
CA PHE A 223 -7.14 6.51 -30.95
C PHE A 223 -7.85 6.25 -32.29
N THR A 224 -8.51 7.26 -32.87
CA THR A 224 -9.10 7.15 -34.21
C THR A 224 -8.04 6.94 -35.27
N GLY A 225 -6.91 7.66 -35.16
CA GLY A 225 -5.74 7.46 -36.01
C GLY A 225 -5.21 6.03 -35.93
N GLU A 226 -5.05 5.48 -34.71
CA GLU A 226 -4.59 4.10 -34.52
C GLU A 226 -5.53 3.07 -35.17
N LEU A 227 -6.84 3.26 -35.06
CA LEU A 227 -7.82 2.38 -35.72
C LEU A 227 -7.72 2.48 -37.25
N GLN A 228 -7.53 3.69 -37.79
CA GLN A 228 -7.40 3.91 -39.22
C GLN A 228 -6.11 3.31 -39.78
N ASP A 229 -4.98 3.48 -39.08
CA ASP A 229 -3.70 2.87 -39.45
C ASP A 229 -3.78 1.35 -39.46
N ARG A 230 -4.47 0.76 -38.47
CA ARG A 230 -4.73 -0.69 -38.43
C ARG A 230 -5.58 -1.13 -39.62
N LEU A 231 -6.65 -0.40 -39.94
CA LEU A 231 -7.50 -0.70 -41.08
C LEU A 231 -6.71 -0.65 -42.40
N ASP A 232 -5.86 0.35 -42.58
CA ASP A 232 -5.02 0.51 -43.76
C ASP A 232 -3.99 -0.62 -43.88
N THR A 233 -3.41 -1.05 -42.76
CA THR A 233 -2.51 -2.21 -42.70
C THR A 233 -3.22 -3.49 -43.14
N MET A 234 -4.42 -3.77 -42.60
CA MET A 234 -5.22 -4.95 -42.97
C MET A 234 -5.62 -4.92 -44.45
N LYS A 235 -5.93 -3.74 -45.01
CA LYS A 235 -6.23 -3.58 -46.44
C LYS A 235 -5.03 -3.85 -47.34
N ILE A 236 -3.81 -3.60 -46.88
CA ILE A 236 -2.58 -3.96 -47.59
C ILE A 236 -2.39 -5.47 -47.54
N GLU A 237 -2.49 -6.08 -46.36
CA GLU A 237 -2.35 -7.54 -46.19
C GLU A 237 -3.36 -8.32 -47.04
N GLN A 238 -4.61 -7.86 -47.12
CA GLN A 238 -5.64 -8.45 -47.98
C GLN A 238 -5.26 -8.40 -49.47
N LYS A 239 -4.61 -7.33 -49.94
CA LYS A 239 -4.14 -7.21 -51.32
C LYS A 239 -3.00 -8.19 -51.61
N ASP A 240 -2.10 -8.39 -50.65
CA ASP A 240 -0.93 -9.26 -50.79
C ASP A 240 -1.28 -10.75 -50.67
N ALA A 241 -2.28 -11.12 -49.84
CA ALA A 241 -2.74 -12.51 -49.65
C ALA A 241 -3.59 -13.05 -50.83
N GLY A 242 -4.07 -12.17 -51.72
CA GLY A 242 -4.98 -12.51 -52.82
C GLY A 242 -6.44 -12.59 -52.39
N THR A 243 -7.35 -12.34 -53.34
CA THR A 243 -8.79 -12.00 -53.15
C THR A 243 -9.70 -13.07 -52.52
N LYS A 244 -9.16 -14.15 -51.93
CA LYS A 244 -9.94 -15.32 -51.47
C LYS A 244 -9.93 -15.55 -49.95
N ASP A 245 -9.22 -14.75 -49.17
CA ASP A 245 -9.25 -14.87 -47.70
C ASP A 245 -10.51 -14.19 -47.13
N GLN A 246 -11.58 -14.99 -46.98
CA GLN A 246 -12.88 -14.53 -46.49
C GLN A 246 -12.83 -14.09 -45.01
N ASP A 247 -11.88 -14.60 -44.23
CA ASP A 247 -11.74 -14.25 -42.82
C ASP A 247 -11.17 -12.84 -42.67
N ILE A 248 -10.10 -12.50 -43.42
CA ILE A 248 -9.53 -11.14 -43.45
C ILE A 248 -10.58 -10.12 -43.94
N GLN A 249 -11.37 -10.48 -44.96
CA GLN A 249 -12.41 -9.59 -45.49
C GLN A 249 -13.49 -9.28 -44.46
N LYS A 250 -13.88 -10.26 -43.64
CA LYS A 250 -14.87 -10.08 -42.58
C LYS A 250 -14.33 -9.19 -41.46
N GLU A 251 -13.08 -9.41 -41.03
CA GLU A 251 -12.46 -8.58 -39.99
C GLU A 251 -12.31 -7.11 -40.42
N ILE A 252 -11.98 -6.86 -41.69
CA ILE A 252 -11.93 -5.50 -42.25
C ILE A 252 -13.32 -4.82 -42.16
N GLN A 253 -14.39 -5.53 -42.55
CA GLN A 253 -15.75 -4.99 -42.49
C GLN A 253 -16.21 -4.70 -41.06
N GLU A 254 -15.86 -5.57 -40.11
CA GLU A 254 -16.14 -5.35 -38.69
C GLU A 254 -15.40 -4.12 -38.16
N LEU A 255 -14.12 -3.97 -38.51
CA LEU A 255 -13.32 -2.80 -38.10
C LEU A 255 -13.83 -1.50 -38.74
N GLU A 256 -14.22 -1.52 -40.01
CA GLU A 256 -14.83 -0.36 -40.69
C GLU A 256 -16.12 0.09 -39.99
N LEU A 257 -16.93 -0.85 -39.52
CA LEU A 257 -18.18 -0.55 -38.80
C LEU A 257 -17.88 0.06 -37.42
N VAL A 258 -16.91 -0.50 -36.70
CA VAL A 258 -16.43 0.05 -35.41
C VAL A 258 -15.89 1.46 -35.59
N ILE A 259 -15.08 1.71 -36.61
CA ILE A 259 -14.55 3.05 -36.91
C ILE A 259 -15.71 4.00 -37.20
N ALA A 260 -16.66 3.62 -38.06
CA ALA A 260 -17.77 4.49 -38.42
C ALA A 260 -18.66 4.86 -37.20
N GLU A 261 -18.92 3.90 -36.31
CA GLU A 261 -19.67 4.17 -35.07
C GLU A 261 -18.88 5.08 -34.14
N HIS A 262 -17.58 4.80 -33.96
CA HIS A 262 -16.69 5.59 -33.12
C HIS A 262 -16.52 7.03 -33.61
N THR A 263 -16.30 7.23 -34.92
CA THR A 263 -16.19 8.57 -35.54
C THR A 263 -17.44 9.41 -35.27
N LYS A 264 -18.64 8.81 -35.37
CA LYS A 264 -19.89 9.54 -35.11
C LYS A 264 -20.03 9.98 -33.65
N ASP A 265 -19.58 9.15 -32.72
CA ASP A 265 -19.59 9.50 -31.30
C ASP A 265 -18.53 10.55 -30.96
N ILE A 266 -17.36 10.51 -31.62
CA ILE A 266 -16.35 11.56 -31.53
C ILE A 266 -16.87 12.88 -32.07
N GLU A 267 -17.48 12.92 -33.26
CA GLU A 267 -18.02 14.17 -33.83
C GLU A 267 -19.02 14.84 -32.86
N ARG A 268 -19.87 14.04 -32.21
CA ARG A 268 -20.79 14.53 -31.17
C ARG A 268 -20.04 15.08 -29.95
N PHE A 269 -19.01 14.36 -29.50
CA PHE A 269 -18.17 14.77 -28.39
C PHE A 269 -17.36 16.04 -28.70
N GLU A 270 -16.85 16.19 -29.93
CA GLU A 270 -16.15 17.38 -30.42
C GLU A 270 -17.06 18.59 -30.45
N GLN A 271 -18.27 18.46 -31.00
CA GLN A 271 -19.25 19.55 -31.03
C GLN A 271 -19.60 20.02 -29.61
N PHE A 272 -19.86 19.08 -28.71
CA PHE A 272 -20.11 19.38 -27.31
C PHE A 272 -18.90 20.05 -26.64
N SER A 273 -17.70 19.49 -26.82
CA SER A 273 -16.47 20.00 -26.22
C SER A 273 -16.13 21.40 -26.73
N ASN A 274 -16.32 21.68 -28.03
CA ASN A 274 -16.10 23.00 -28.61
C ASN A 274 -17.03 24.07 -28.02
N LEU A 275 -18.30 23.72 -27.78
CA LEU A 275 -19.23 24.61 -27.08
C LEU A 275 -18.75 24.93 -25.67
N ILE A 276 -18.39 23.90 -24.90
CA ILE A 276 -17.90 24.06 -23.52
C ILE A 276 -16.58 24.83 -23.47
N LEU A 277 -15.63 24.54 -24.37
CA LEU A 277 -14.36 25.26 -24.48
C LEU A 277 -14.58 26.74 -24.80
N GLY A 278 -15.58 27.08 -25.62
CA GLY A 278 -15.97 28.47 -25.89
C GLY A 278 -16.37 29.20 -24.61
N GLU A 279 -17.27 28.61 -23.82
CA GLU A 279 -17.73 29.16 -22.54
C GLU A 279 -16.60 29.28 -21.52
N LEU A 280 -15.74 28.25 -21.42
CA LEU A 280 -14.58 28.26 -20.53
C LEU A 280 -13.58 29.36 -20.94
N ASN A 281 -13.27 29.51 -22.22
CA ASN A 281 -12.35 30.55 -22.71
C ASN A 281 -12.89 31.97 -22.45
N TYR A 282 -14.19 32.17 -22.63
CA TYR A 282 -14.85 33.42 -22.26
C TYR A 282 -14.76 33.67 -20.75
N GLY A 283 -15.13 32.67 -19.93
CA GLY A 283 -15.04 32.75 -18.47
C GLY A 283 -13.62 33.07 -17.98
N HIS A 284 -12.61 32.40 -18.54
CA HIS A 284 -11.19 32.68 -18.24
C HIS A 284 -10.84 34.14 -18.55
N SER A 285 -11.30 34.67 -19.69
CA SER A 285 -11.07 36.06 -20.08
C SER A 285 -11.71 37.06 -19.09
N VAL A 286 -12.93 36.78 -18.63
CA VAL A 286 -13.63 37.58 -17.61
C VAL A 286 -12.88 37.58 -16.28
N LEU A 287 -12.43 36.41 -15.81
CA LEU A 287 -11.68 36.29 -14.56
C LEU A 287 -10.33 37.00 -14.64
N LYS A 288 -9.59 36.80 -15.73
CA LYS A 288 -8.30 37.47 -15.97
C LYS A 288 -8.45 38.99 -16.02
N ASN A 289 -9.56 39.50 -16.55
CA ASN A 289 -9.85 40.94 -16.52
C ASN A 289 -10.16 41.45 -15.10
N SER A 290 -10.84 40.63 -14.29
CA SER A 290 -11.21 40.97 -12.92
C SER A 290 -9.99 41.02 -11.97
N MET A 291 -8.95 40.25 -12.26
CA MET A 291 -7.69 40.23 -11.49
C MET A 291 -6.75 41.41 -11.77
N LYS A 292 -7.02 42.22 -12.80
CA LYS A 292 -6.22 43.40 -13.14
C LYS A 292 -6.59 44.66 -12.34
N LYS A 293 -7.62 44.58 -11.49
CA LYS A 293 -8.07 45.66 -10.60
C LYS A 293 -7.51 45.46 -9.20
#